data_AF-A0A9D4I6M1-F1
#
_entry.id   AF-A0A9D4I6M1-F1
#
_cell.length_a   1.000
_cell.length_b   1.000
_cell.length_c   1.000
_cell.angle_alpha   90.00
_cell.angle_beta   90.00
_cell.angle_gamma   90.00
#
_symmetry.space_group_name_H-M   'P 1'
#
loop_
_entity.id
_entity.type
_entity.pdbx_description
1 polymer ?
#
loop_
_entity_poly.entity_id
_entity_poly.type
_entity_poly.pdbx_seq_one_letter_code
_entity_poly.pdbx_strand_id
1 'polypeptide(L)'
;MCTKCSKPFPTNADLLKHMRLENGQTIACDICGARYAEKANLKAHKDIHNGEHNLKCLKWDKEFRHLSRLSRHMKVPSSNKATPRVQFANHAFVLC
;
A
#
# COMPACT_ATOMS: atom_id res chain seq x y z
N MET A 1 -18.27 5.87 -15.03
CA MET A 1 -19.26 4.95 -14.42
C MET A 1 -19.00 3.54 -14.93
N CYS A 2 -19.15 2.51 -14.11
CA CYS A 2 -19.07 1.11 -14.54
C CYS A 2 -20.39 0.66 -15.16
N THR A 3 -20.34 0.01 -16.32
CA THR A 3 -21.54 -0.47 -17.04
C THR A 3 -22.13 -1.74 -16.44
N LYS A 4 -21.39 -2.50 -15.63
CA LYS A 4 -21.86 -3.74 -14.99
C LYS A 4 -22.52 -3.51 -13.64
N CYS A 5 -21.95 -2.63 -12.81
CA CYS A 5 -22.40 -2.42 -11.43
C CYS A 5 -22.79 -0.96 -11.13
N SER A 6 -22.81 -0.09 -12.15
CA SER A 6 -23.18 1.34 -12.05
C SER A 6 -22.35 2.16 -11.05
N LYS A 7 -21.24 1.63 -10.53
CA LYS A 7 -20.36 2.38 -9.63
C LYS A 7 -19.72 3.58 -10.34
N PRO A 8 -19.78 4.79 -9.75
CA PRO A 8 -19.07 5.95 -10.27
C PRO A 8 -17.57 5.85 -9.94
N PHE A 9 -16.73 6.38 -10.83
CA PHE A 9 -15.29 6.45 -10.66
C PHE A 9 -14.82 7.85 -11.07
N PRO A 10 -13.88 8.47 -10.32
CA PRO A 10 -13.44 9.83 -10.56
C PRO A 10 -12.57 9.95 -11.82
N THR A 11 -11.91 8.87 -12.23
CA THR A 11 -11.07 8.84 -13.44
C THR A 11 -11.32 7.60 -14.29
N ASN A 12 -11.00 7.68 -15.59
CA ASN A 12 -11.04 6.51 -16.48
C ASN A 12 -10.03 5.44 -16.07
N ALA A 13 -8.88 5.83 -15.49
CA ALA A 13 -7.89 4.87 -15.00
C ALA A 13 -8.47 4.02 -13.86
N ASP A 14 -9.20 4.62 -12.92
CA ASP A 14 -9.83 3.89 -11.81
C ASP A 14 -10.95 2.96 -12.30
N LEU A 15 -11.74 3.41 -13.28
CA LEU A 15 -12.75 2.58 -13.93
C LEU A 15 -12.12 1.35 -14.61
N LEU A 16 -11.03 1.53 -15.36
CA LEU A 16 -10.33 0.42 -16.02
C LEU A 16 -9.76 -0.59 -15.01
N LYS A 17 -9.19 -0.12 -13.90
CA LYS A 17 -8.71 -0.99 -12.82
C LYS A 17 -9.84 -1.79 -12.20
N HIS A 18 -10.98 -1.16 -11.95
CA HIS A 18 -12.16 -1.85 -11.45
C HIS A 18 -12.64 -2.93 -12.43
N MET A 19 -12.73 -2.62 -13.72
CA MET A 19 -13.13 -3.59 -14.74
C MET A 19 -12.20 -4.80 -14.84
N ARG A 20 -10.89 -4.62 -14.59
CA ARG A 20 -9.94 -5.75 -14.53
C ARG A 20 -10.24 -6.72 -13.40
N LEU A 21 -10.69 -6.22 -12.23
CA LEU A 21 -11.12 -7.06 -11.11
C LEU A 21 -12.36 -7.86 -11.49
N GLU A 22 -13.36 -7.21 -12.07
CA GLU A 22 -14.63 -7.82 -12.48
C GLU A 22 -14.48 -8.85 -13.60
N ASN A 23 -13.60 -8.59 -14.58
CA ASN A 23 -13.36 -9.47 -15.72
C ASN A 23 -12.33 -10.57 -15.43
N GLY A 24 -11.81 -10.66 -14.20
CA GLY A 24 -10.80 -11.65 -13.84
C GLY A 24 -9.41 -11.41 -14.47
N GLN A 25 -9.18 -10.27 -15.13
CA GLN A 25 -7.88 -9.83 -15.67
C GLN A 25 -6.98 -9.32 -14.54
N THR A 26 -6.77 -10.18 -13.56
CA THR A 26 -6.05 -9.92 -12.32
C THR A 26 -4.84 -10.81 -12.21
N ILE A 27 -3.90 -10.39 -11.40
CA ILE A 27 -2.68 -11.12 -11.09
C ILE A 27 -2.85 -11.65 -9.67
N ALA A 28 -2.68 -12.96 -9.50
CA ALA A 28 -2.77 -13.60 -8.20
C ALA A 28 -1.43 -13.53 -7.45
N CYS A 29 -1.51 -13.42 -6.13
CA CYS A 29 -0.41 -13.70 -5.24
C CYS A 29 -0.17 -15.21 -5.20
N ASP A 30 1.07 -15.63 -5.46
CA ASP A 30 1.52 -17.02 -5.39
C ASP A 30 1.55 -17.57 -3.96
N ILE A 31 1.51 -16.70 -2.94
CA ILE A 31 1.58 -17.10 -1.53
C ILE A 31 0.17 -17.37 -0.96
N CYS A 32 -0.81 -16.50 -1.23
CA CYS A 32 -2.15 -16.59 -0.63
C CYS A 32 -3.31 -16.58 -1.63
N GLY A 33 -3.05 -16.48 -2.93
CA GLY A 33 -4.08 -16.45 -3.98
C GLY A 33 -4.82 -15.12 -4.13
N ALA A 34 -4.49 -14.09 -3.32
CA ALA A 34 -5.13 -12.77 -3.42
C ALA A 34 -4.94 -12.13 -4.80
N ARG A 35 -6.00 -11.52 -5.36
CA ARG A 35 -6.03 -11.03 -6.75
C ARG A 35 -5.95 -9.51 -6.84
N TYR A 36 -5.11 -9.00 -7.73
CA TYR A 36 -4.86 -7.58 -7.91
C TYR A 36 -4.97 -7.15 -9.38
N ALA A 37 -5.52 -5.97 -9.65
CA ALA A 37 -5.62 -5.41 -11.00
C ALA A 37 -4.31 -4.79 -11.54
N GLU A 38 -3.31 -4.60 -10.68
CA GLU A 38 -2.05 -3.93 -11.00
C GLU A 38 -0.86 -4.64 -10.34
N LYS A 39 0.27 -4.75 -11.08
CA LYS A 39 1.52 -5.33 -10.58
C LYS A 39 2.07 -4.59 -9.36
N ALA A 40 1.97 -3.26 -9.34
CA ALA A 40 2.45 -2.45 -8.21
C ALA A 40 1.69 -2.76 -6.91
N ASN A 41 0.39 -3.01 -6.99
CA ASN A 41 -0.43 -3.37 -5.83
C ASN A 41 -0.13 -4.80 -5.35
N LEU A 42 0.10 -5.75 -6.27
CA LEU A 42 0.57 -7.08 -5.92
C LEU A 42 1.95 -7.03 -5.25
N LYS A 43 2.88 -6.23 -5.77
CA LYS A 43 4.21 -6.04 -5.17
C LYS A 43 4.10 -5.50 -3.74
N ALA A 44 3.34 -4.41 -3.57
CA ALA A 44 3.06 -3.83 -2.25
C ALA A 44 2.39 -4.82 -1.28
N HIS A 45 1.57 -5.73 -1.80
CA HIS A 45 1.00 -6.81 -1.00
C HIS A 45 2.02 -7.89 -0.66
N LYS A 46 2.93 -8.27 -1.56
CA LYS A 46 4.02 -9.22 -1.26
C LYS A 46 4.94 -8.73 -0.16
N ASP A 47 5.13 -7.41 -0.05
CA ASP A 47 5.82 -6.79 1.09
C ASP A 47 5.11 -7.06 2.45
N ILE A 48 3.87 -7.59 2.46
CA ILE A 48 3.20 -8.14 3.65
C ILE A 48 3.75 -9.49 4.02
N HIS A 49 3.85 -10.38 3.06
CA HIS A 49 4.35 -11.72 3.31
C HIS A 49 5.80 -11.70 3.78
N ASN A 50 6.61 -10.76 3.28
CA ASN A 50 8.00 -10.61 3.71
C ASN A 50 8.15 -9.91 5.08
N GLY A 51 7.07 -9.36 5.64
CA GLY A 51 7.12 -8.61 6.89
C GLY A 51 7.86 -7.27 6.80
N GLU A 52 8.30 -6.85 5.61
CA GLU A 52 9.15 -5.68 5.39
C GLU A 52 8.48 -4.37 5.82
N HIS A 53 8.67 -4.00 7.09
CA HIS A 53 8.35 -2.70 7.66
C HIS A 53 9.59 -1.81 7.57
N ASN A 54 9.98 -1.51 6.34
CA ASN A 54 11.29 -0.91 6.05
C ASN A 54 11.42 0.56 6.46
N LEU A 55 10.43 1.16 7.15
CA LEU A 55 10.44 2.58 7.48
C LEU A 55 9.88 2.82 8.88
N LYS A 56 10.75 3.13 9.83
CA LYS A 56 10.37 3.51 11.20
C LYS A 56 10.51 5.02 11.39
N CYS A 57 9.46 5.64 11.90
CA CYS A 57 9.49 7.02 12.40
C CYS A 57 9.99 7.01 13.85
N LEU A 58 11.18 7.58 14.08
CA LEU A 58 11.80 7.59 15.41
C LEU A 58 11.12 8.55 16.39
N LYS A 59 10.31 9.51 15.90
CA LYS A 59 9.61 10.48 16.76
C LYS A 59 8.41 9.87 17.49
N TRP A 60 7.76 8.88 16.88
CA TRP A 60 6.54 8.26 17.42
C TRP A 60 6.63 6.74 17.53
N ASP A 61 7.83 6.19 17.34
CA ASP A 61 8.11 4.76 17.31
C ASP A 61 7.14 3.96 16.41
N LYS A 62 6.75 4.54 15.27
CA LYS A 62 5.77 3.95 14.34
C LYS A 62 6.42 3.43 13.08
N GLU A 63 6.02 2.23 12.67
CA GLU A 63 6.51 1.55 11.47
C GLU A 63 5.54 1.70 10.30
N PHE A 64 6.09 1.80 9.08
CA PHE A 64 5.36 2.03 7.85
C PHE A 64 5.90 1.13 6.75
N ARG A 65 5.00 0.56 5.93
CA ARG A 65 5.37 -0.16 4.70
C ARG A 65 5.77 0.76 3.54
N HIS A 66 5.23 1.98 3.48
CA HIS A 66 5.38 2.86 2.31
C HIS A 66 5.84 4.27 2.67
N LEU A 67 6.79 4.80 1.89
CA LEU A 67 7.29 6.19 2.01
C LEU A 67 6.17 7.22 1.90
N SER A 68 5.18 6.99 1.05
CA SER A 68 4.02 7.89 0.91
C SER A 68 3.19 7.97 2.19
N ARG A 69 3.01 6.85 2.89
CA ARG A 69 2.29 6.80 4.17
C ARG A 69 3.08 7.46 5.28
N LEU A 70 4.39 7.22 5.34
CA LEU A 70 5.28 7.92 6.26
C LEU A 70 5.29 9.43 5.97
N SER A 71 5.49 9.85 4.72
CA SER A 71 5.47 11.26 4.32
C SER A 71 4.17 11.95 4.75
N ARG A 72 3.01 11.31 4.56
CA ARG A 72 1.73 11.82 5.04
C ARG A 72 1.67 11.91 6.57
N HIS A 73 2.18 10.90 7.28
CA HIS A 73 2.27 10.91 8.74
C HIS A 73 3.12 12.09 9.24
N MET A 74 4.23 12.38 8.56
CA MET A 74 5.19 13.44 8.92
C MET A 74 4.67 14.85 8.62
N LYS A 75 3.72 14.97 7.68
CA LYS A 75 3.02 16.23 7.37
C LYS A 75 2.04 16.67 8.46
N VAL A 76 1.70 15.80 9.41
CA VAL A 76 0.91 16.22 10.59
C VAL A 76 1.86 16.96 11.54
N PRO A 77 1.71 18.28 11.73
CA PRO A 77 2.58 19.02 12.62
C PRO A 77 2.21 18.67 14.06
N SER A 78 3.04 17.89 14.75
CA SER A 78 3.11 17.98 16.21
C SER A 78 3.98 19.18 16.54
N SER A 79 3.52 20.01 17.47
CA SER A 79 3.97 21.35 17.86
C SER A 79 5.46 21.54 18.16
N ASN A 80 6.30 20.52 17.96
CA ASN A 80 7.74 20.58 18.16
C ASN A 80 8.49 20.51 16.81
N LYS A 81 9.21 21.60 16.49
CA LYS A 81 9.93 21.91 15.24
C LYS A 81 11.17 21.03 14.97
N ALA A 82 11.13 19.75 15.29
CA ALA A 82 12.19 18.81 14.95
C ALA A 82 11.87 18.11 13.62
N THR A 83 12.82 18.16 12.67
CA THR A 83 12.77 17.34 11.45
C THR A 83 12.71 15.87 11.88
N PRO A 84 11.65 15.13 11.56
CA PRO A 84 11.55 13.78 12.08
C PRO A 84 12.52 12.88 11.31
N ARG A 85 13.32 12.10 12.05
CA ARG A 85 14.29 11.16 11.49
C ARG A 85 13.60 9.86 11.13
N VAL A 86 13.95 9.33 9.96
CA VAL A 86 13.46 8.05 9.42
C VAL A 86 14.59 7.05 9.51
N GLN A 87 14.33 5.85 10.03
CA GLN A 87 15.24 4.73 10.00
C GLN A 87 14.68 3.63 9.10
N PHE A 88 15.56 3.03 8.30
CA PHE A 88 15.22 1.81 7.57
C PHE A 88 15.43 0.62 8.50
N ALA A 89 14.36 -0.09 8.82
CA ALA A 89 14.41 -1.27 9.68
C ALA A 89 14.17 -2.53 8.83
N ASN A 90 15.15 -3.44 8.80
CA ASN A 90 14.99 -4.75 8.16
C ASN A 90 14.37 -5.71 9.16
N HIS A 91 13.08 -5.56 9.47
CA HIS A 91 12.37 -6.59 10.22
C HIS A 91 11.64 -7.51 9.25
N ALA A 92 12.15 -8.73 9.11
CA ALA A 92 11.46 -9.82 8.45
C ALA A 92 10.65 -10.59 9.50
N PHE A 93 9.33 -10.44 9.47
CA PHE A 93 8.42 -11.27 10.24
C PHE A 93 7.29 -11.75 9.33
N VAL A 94 7.26 -13.05 9.07
CA VAL A 94 6.22 -13.73 8.30
C VAL A 94 5.23 -14.37 9.26
N LEU A 95 3.94 -14.08 9.11
CA LEU A 95 2.86 -15.04 9.39
C LEU A 95 1.71 -14.78 8.40
N CYS A 96 1.50 -15.73 7.49
CA CYS A 96 0.17 -16.14 7.06
C CYS A 96 -0.05 -17.55 7.62
#